data_AF-A0A024US45-F1
#
_entry.id   AF-A0A024US45-F1
#
_cell.length_a   1.000
_cell.length_b   1.000
_cell.length_c   1.000
_cell.angle_alpha   90.00
_cell.angle_beta   90.00
_cell.angle_gamma   90.00
#
_symmetry.space_group_name_H-M   'P 1'
#
loop_
_entity.id
_entity.type
_entity.pdbx_description
1 polymer ?
#
loop_
_entity_poly.entity_id
_entity_poly.type
_entity_poly.pdbx_seq_one_letter_code
_entity_poly.pdbx_strand_id
1 'polypeptide(L)'
;MALPLDKLGGMLIKALTKPLVGELKTLSKSYPWMQRTCERVGQRVNRWSLEALLAVKLGSNASITVKEMPADQAFKKGAEVLGEAFIFLVAVGVMTAEYTRSSVKAAQKDKADVERSFEEFLEVEARFRLLEKSMRRLERTQADLHTALDNLPWESLNQK
;
A
#
# COMPACT_ATOMS: atom_id res chain seq x y z
N MET A 1 -6.86 -14.61 -14.65
CA MET A 1 -7.87 -15.21 -13.73
C MET A 1 -7.35 -14.97 -12.32
N ALA A 2 -7.94 -14.03 -11.58
CA ALA A 2 -7.51 -13.75 -10.21
C ALA A 2 -8.04 -14.87 -9.31
N LEU A 3 -7.14 -15.57 -8.61
CA LEU A 3 -7.54 -16.48 -7.55
C LEU A 3 -8.31 -15.66 -6.50
N PRO A 4 -9.46 -16.17 -5.99
CA PRO A 4 -10.14 -15.52 -4.87
C PRO A 4 -9.32 -15.77 -3.60
N LEU A 5 -8.19 -15.06 -3.48
CA LEU A 5 -7.29 -15.06 -2.32
C LEU A 5 -8.04 -14.63 -1.05
N ASP A 6 -9.07 -13.82 -1.20
CA ASP A 6 -10.01 -13.42 -0.15
C ASP A 6 -10.77 -14.63 0.43
N LYS A 7 -11.32 -15.49 -0.43
CA LYS A 7 -12.07 -16.68 0.00
C LYS A 7 -11.15 -17.80 0.47
N LEU A 8 -9.99 -17.97 -0.16
CA LEU A 8 -8.98 -18.95 0.27
C LEU A 8 -8.38 -18.58 1.62
N GLY A 9 -8.06 -17.31 1.84
CA GLY A 9 -7.52 -16.82 3.11
C GLY A 9 -8.49 -17.06 4.27
N GLY A 10 -9.77 -16.68 4.11
CA GLY A 10 -10.79 -16.90 5.14
C GLY A 10 -11.02 -18.38 5.48
N MET A 11 -10.90 -19.27 4.48
CA MET A 11 -11.08 -20.71 4.68
C MET A 11 -9.85 -21.37 5.30
N LEU A 12 -8.63 -20.92 4.95
CA LEU A 12 -7.38 -21.37 5.57
C LEU A 12 -7.29 -20.95 7.03
N ILE A 13 -7.69 -19.71 7.35
CA ILE A 13 -7.77 -19.24 8.74
C ILE A 13 -8.70 -20.17 9.53
N LYS A 14 -9.92 -20.43 9.03
CA LYS A 14 -10.85 -21.38 9.67
C LYS A 14 -10.31 -22.80 9.77
N ALA A 15 -9.52 -23.24 8.80
CA ALA A 15 -8.89 -24.56 8.83
C ALA A 15 -7.84 -24.68 9.93
N LEU A 16 -7.07 -23.62 10.19
CA LEU A 16 -6.08 -23.55 11.27
C LEU A 16 -6.71 -23.31 12.64
N THR A 17 -7.84 -22.59 12.70
CA THR A 17 -8.49 -22.29 13.97
C THR A 17 -9.10 -23.54 14.62
N LYS A 18 -9.64 -24.48 13.84
CA LYS A 18 -10.23 -25.72 14.39
C LYS A 18 -9.26 -26.58 15.22
N PRO A 19 -8.04 -26.94 14.75
CA PRO A 19 -7.07 -27.65 15.57
C PRO A 19 -6.59 -26.81 16.76
N LEU A 20 -6.44 -25.49 16.58
CA LEU A 20 -6.09 -24.56 17.67
C LEU A 20 -7.06 -24.61 18.84
N VAL A 21 -8.37 -24.68 18.58
CA VAL A 21 -9.40 -24.78 19.64
C VAL A 21 -9.27 -26.10 20.42
N GLY A 22 -8.84 -27.18 19.76
CA GLY A 22 -8.56 -28.46 20.41
C GLY A 22 -7.44 -28.34 21.43
N GLU A 23 -6.31 -27.74 21.04
CA GLU A 23 -5.16 -27.49 21.92
C GLU A 23 -5.47 -26.45 23.00
N LEU A 24 -6.25 -25.41 22.69
CA LEU A 24 -6.69 -24.45 23.71
C LEU A 24 -7.56 -25.13 24.78
N LYS A 25 -8.33 -26.16 24.41
CA LYS A 25 -9.15 -26.93 25.36
C LYS A 25 -8.32 -27.86 26.24
N THR A 26 -7.20 -28.39 25.76
CA THR A 26 -6.28 -29.17 26.60
C THR A 26 -5.52 -28.24 27.56
N LEU A 27 -5.06 -27.10 27.07
CA LEU A 27 -4.39 -26.07 27.86
C LEU A 27 -5.31 -25.40 28.89
N SER A 28 -6.60 -25.22 28.57
CA SER A 28 -7.55 -24.58 29.50
C SER A 28 -7.82 -25.43 30.75
N LYS A 29 -7.66 -26.76 30.66
CA LYS A 29 -7.68 -27.65 31.83
C LYS A 29 -6.52 -27.36 32.79
N SER A 30 -5.38 -26.93 32.25
CA SER A 30 -4.20 -26.55 33.04
C SER A 30 -4.28 -25.09 33.53
N TYR A 31 -4.99 -24.22 32.79
CA TYR A 31 -5.10 -22.80 33.07
C TYR A 31 -6.57 -22.33 33.17
N PRO A 32 -7.16 -22.31 34.39
CA PRO A 32 -8.55 -21.91 34.59
C PRO A 32 -8.88 -20.47 34.18
N TRP A 33 -7.88 -19.57 34.23
CA TRP A 33 -8.04 -18.18 33.81
C TRP A 33 -8.31 -18.06 32.30
N MET A 34 -7.72 -18.96 31.50
CA MET A 34 -7.89 -19.00 30.06
C MET A 34 -9.29 -19.48 29.72
N GLN A 35 -9.77 -20.51 30.40
CA GLN A 35 -11.14 -21.00 30.26
C GLN A 35 -12.17 -19.88 30.49
N ARG A 36 -12.08 -19.18 31.62
CA ARG A 36 -12.99 -18.07 31.96
C ARG A 36 -12.92 -16.91 30.97
N THR A 37 -11.76 -16.70 30.35
CA THR A 37 -11.58 -15.62 29.36
C THR A 37 -12.24 -15.99 28.03
N CYS A 38 -11.98 -17.20 27.52
CA CYS A 38 -12.63 -17.72 26.32
C CYS A 38 -14.16 -17.79 26.49
N GLU A 39 -14.66 -18.25 27.64
CA GLU A 39 -16.11 -18.26 27.92
C GLU A 39 -16.70 -16.84 27.90
N ARG A 40 -16.08 -15.88 28.58
CA ARG A 40 -16.54 -14.47 28.58
C ARG A 40 -16.54 -13.86 27.18
N VAL A 41 -15.48 -14.07 26.42
CA VAL A 41 -15.37 -13.60 25.03
C VAL A 41 -16.46 -14.26 24.18
N GLY A 42 -16.64 -15.57 24.27
CA GLY A 42 -17.66 -16.30 23.53
C GLY A 42 -19.08 -15.84 23.83
N GLN A 43 -19.41 -15.59 25.10
CA GLN A 43 -20.71 -15.02 25.48
C GLN A 43 -20.90 -13.62 24.90
N ARG A 44 -19.88 -12.76 24.97
CA ARG A 44 -19.94 -11.40 24.44
C ARG A 44 -20.11 -11.38 22.92
N VAL A 45 -19.33 -12.19 22.20
CA VAL A 45 -19.45 -12.36 20.75
C VAL A 45 -20.85 -12.82 20.37
N ASN A 46 -21.42 -13.77 21.12
CA ASN A 46 -22.78 -14.23 20.85
C ASN A 46 -23.83 -13.15 21.10
N ARG A 47 -23.70 -12.37 22.19
CA ARG A 47 -24.59 -11.23 22.47
C ARG A 47 -24.50 -10.20 21.35
N TRP A 48 -23.30 -9.78 20.98
CA TRP A 48 -23.09 -8.83 19.89
C TRP A 48 -23.60 -9.35 18.54
N SER A 49 -23.38 -10.63 18.25
CA SER A 49 -23.87 -11.23 17.01
C SER A 49 -25.40 -11.21 16.93
N LEU A 50 -26.07 -11.47 18.06
CA LEU A 50 -27.54 -11.42 18.12
C LEU A 50 -28.05 -9.99 18.07
N GLU A 51 -27.46 -9.08 18.85
CA GLU A 51 -27.78 -7.65 18.83
C GLU A 51 -27.61 -7.06 17.42
N ALA A 52 -26.50 -7.34 16.73
CA ALA A 52 -26.27 -6.88 15.37
C ALA A 52 -27.30 -7.46 14.38
N LEU A 53 -27.61 -8.75 14.49
CA LEU A 53 -28.62 -9.39 13.62
C LEU A 53 -30.00 -8.77 13.84
N LEU A 54 -30.36 -8.47 15.09
CA LEU A 54 -31.63 -7.85 15.45
C LEU A 54 -31.70 -6.40 15.02
N ALA A 55 -30.62 -5.63 15.19
CA ALA A 55 -30.52 -4.26 14.71
C ALA A 55 -30.73 -4.18 13.19
N VAL A 56 -30.17 -5.15 12.44
CA VAL A 56 -30.36 -5.24 10.98
C VAL A 56 -31.79 -5.65 10.60
N LYS A 57 -32.40 -6.60 11.31
CA LYS A 57 -33.71 -7.17 10.95
C LYS A 57 -34.92 -6.36 11.43
N LEU A 58 -34.83 -5.78 12.63
CA LEU A 58 -35.96 -5.17 13.35
C LEU A 58 -35.74 -3.67 13.62
N GLY A 59 -34.57 -3.13 13.26
CA GLY A 59 -34.17 -1.76 13.60
C GLY A 59 -33.62 -1.64 15.03
N SER A 60 -33.01 -0.49 15.31
CA SER A 60 -32.23 -0.19 16.54
C SER A 60 -32.96 -0.36 17.89
N ASN A 61 -34.27 -0.65 17.91
CA ASN A 61 -35.10 -0.63 19.12
C ASN A 61 -35.46 -2.03 19.66
N ALA A 62 -34.88 -3.10 19.12
CA ALA A 62 -35.12 -4.45 19.61
C ALA A 62 -34.20 -4.81 20.80
N SER A 63 -34.65 -4.56 22.04
CA SER A 63 -33.99 -5.07 23.23
C SER A 63 -34.44 -6.51 23.51
N ILE A 64 -33.56 -7.49 23.29
CA ILE A 64 -33.85 -8.90 23.59
C ILE A 64 -32.95 -9.39 24.72
N THR A 65 -33.52 -10.09 25.69
CA THR A 65 -32.76 -10.81 26.71
C THR A 65 -32.05 -11.99 26.05
N VAL A 66 -30.77 -11.83 25.76
CA VAL A 66 -29.96 -12.90 25.14
C VAL A 66 -29.71 -14.01 26.15
N LYS A 67 -30.25 -15.20 25.87
CA LYS A 67 -29.96 -16.41 26.65
C LYS A 67 -28.47 -16.75 26.54
N GLU A 68 -27.83 -16.95 27.69
CA GLU A 68 -26.44 -17.38 27.74
C GLU A 68 -26.28 -18.79 27.19
N MET A 69 -25.20 -19.00 26.43
CA MET A 69 -24.88 -20.31 25.88
C MET A 69 -24.29 -21.23 26.96
N PRO A 70 -24.33 -22.57 26.79
CA PRO A 70 -23.59 -23.49 27.64
C PRO A 70 -22.09 -23.17 27.65
N ALA A 71 -21.43 -23.36 28.80
CA ALA A 71 -20.03 -23.00 29.00
C ALA A 71 -19.08 -23.61 27.94
N ASP A 72 -19.28 -24.88 27.55
CA ASP A 72 -18.45 -25.54 26.54
C ASP A 72 -18.58 -24.91 25.14
N GLN A 73 -19.78 -24.48 24.77
CA GLN A 73 -20.02 -23.79 23.49
C GLN A 73 -19.47 -22.36 23.52
N ALA A 74 -19.61 -21.66 24.64
CA ALA A 74 -19.04 -20.33 24.81
C ALA A 74 -17.51 -20.37 24.75
N PHE A 75 -16.88 -21.35 25.43
CA PHE A 75 -15.44 -21.56 25.35
C PHE A 75 -14.99 -21.78 23.90
N LYS A 76 -15.66 -22.69 23.17
CA LYS A 76 -15.32 -23.00 21.79
C LYS A 76 -15.36 -21.76 20.89
N LYS A 77 -16.45 -20.99 20.96
CA LYS A 77 -16.60 -19.74 20.18
C LYS A 77 -15.54 -18.70 20.56
N GLY A 78 -15.25 -18.53 21.85
CA GLY A 78 -14.24 -17.59 22.29
C GLY A 78 -12.83 -17.97 21.86
N ALA A 79 -12.48 -19.26 21.94
CA ALA A 79 -11.21 -19.79 21.48
C ALA A 79 -11.05 -19.62 19.95
N GLU A 80 -12.12 -19.82 19.18
CA GLU A 80 -12.12 -19.62 17.73
C GLU A 80 -11.81 -18.15 17.38
N VAL A 81 -12.53 -17.20 17.99
CA VAL A 81 -12.31 -15.76 17.76
C VAL A 81 -10.92 -15.31 18.20
N LEU A 82 -10.41 -15.79 19.34
CA LEU A 82 -9.06 -15.44 19.79
C LEU A 82 -7.98 -16.00 18.86
N GLY A 83 -8.17 -17.22 18.34
CA GLY A 83 -7.28 -17.81 17.35
C GLY A 83 -7.26 -17.04 16.03
N GLU A 84 -8.44 -16.69 15.51
CA GLU A 84 -8.55 -15.87 14.30
C GLU A 84 -7.90 -14.48 14.51
N ALA A 85 -8.15 -13.83 15.65
CA ALA A 85 -7.56 -12.53 15.98
C ALA A 85 -6.02 -12.59 16.08
N PHE A 86 -5.48 -13.65 16.68
CA PHE A 86 -4.03 -13.84 16.79
C PHE A 86 -3.37 -13.97 15.41
N ILE A 87 -3.92 -14.83 14.54
CA ILE A 87 -3.40 -15.00 13.17
C ILE A 87 -3.48 -13.67 12.41
N PHE A 88 -4.60 -12.95 12.54
CA PHE A 88 -4.78 -11.65 11.90
C PHE A 88 -3.76 -10.61 12.39
N LEU A 89 -3.49 -10.55 13.70
CA LEU A 89 -2.47 -9.66 14.27
C LEU A 89 -1.07 -9.95 13.73
N VAL A 90 -0.69 -11.23 13.63
CA VAL A 90 0.60 -11.62 13.05
C VAL A 90 0.67 -11.22 11.57
N ALA A 91 -0.39 -11.48 10.80
CA ALA A 91 -0.44 -11.12 9.39
C ALA A 91 -0.34 -9.60 9.17
N VAL A 92 -1.11 -8.82 9.93
CA VAL A 92 -1.03 -7.35 9.90
C VAL A 92 0.36 -6.88 10.31
N GLY A 93 0.94 -7.44 11.38
CA GLY A 93 2.28 -7.10 11.83
C GLY A 93 3.36 -7.32 10.77
N VAL A 94 3.34 -8.47 10.10
CA VAL A 94 4.26 -8.77 8.98
C VAL A 94 4.02 -7.82 7.81
N MET A 95 2.76 -7.58 7.45
CA MET A 95 2.42 -6.68 6.35
C MET A 95 2.89 -5.24 6.62
N THR A 96 2.70 -4.75 7.84
CA THR A 96 3.18 -3.41 8.23
C THR A 96 4.71 -3.35 8.19
N ALA A 97 5.41 -4.37 8.69
CA ALA A 97 6.87 -4.42 8.67
C ALA A 97 7.44 -4.41 7.24
N GLU A 98 6.87 -5.22 6.34
CA GLU A 98 7.24 -5.23 4.92
C GLU A 98 6.88 -3.91 4.23
N TYR A 99 5.73 -3.32 4.55
CA TYR A 99 5.32 -2.03 4.01
C TYR A 99 6.30 -0.91 4.42
N THR A 100 6.69 -0.83 5.70
CA THR A 100 7.69 0.14 6.17
C THR A 100 9.04 -0.06 5.48
N ARG A 101 9.47 -1.31 5.27
CA ARG A 101 10.71 -1.61 4.56
C ARG A 101 10.62 -1.24 3.07
N SER A 102 9.48 -1.47 2.44
CA SER A 102 9.22 -1.16 1.05
C SER A 102 9.13 0.34 0.80
N SER A 103 8.47 1.09 1.68
CA SER A 103 8.31 2.55 1.55
C SER A 103 9.63 3.29 1.68
N VAL A 104 10.57 2.83 2.53
CA VAL A 104 11.92 3.38 2.60
C VAL A 104 12.67 3.20 1.28
N LYS A 105 12.56 2.03 0.64
CA LYS A 105 13.19 1.77 -0.66
C LYS A 105 12.55 2.58 -1.78
N ALA A 106 11.22 2.71 -1.77
CA ALA A 106 10.50 3.55 -2.72
C ALA A 106 10.94 5.03 -2.59
N ALA A 107 10.98 5.56 -1.37
CA ALA A 107 11.43 6.92 -1.11
C ALA A 107 12.89 7.16 -1.52
N GLN A 108 13.77 6.17 -1.38
CA GLN A 108 15.15 6.26 -1.89
C GLN A 108 15.21 6.26 -3.42
N LYS A 109 14.37 5.45 -4.07
CA LYS A 109 14.28 5.40 -5.52
C LYS A 109 13.73 6.72 -6.09
N ASP A 110 12.68 7.26 -5.49
CA ASP A 110 12.10 8.54 -5.89
C ASP A 110 13.13 9.67 -5.80
N LYS A 111 13.96 9.69 -4.74
CA LYS A 111 15.07 10.65 -4.62
C LYS A 111 16.12 10.47 -5.72
N ALA A 112 16.49 9.23 -6.04
CA ALA A 112 17.47 8.95 -7.08
C ALA A 112 16.94 9.25 -8.50
N ASP A 113 15.63 9.13 -8.71
CA ASP A 113 14.98 9.50 -9.98
C ASP A 113 14.88 11.03 -10.11
N VAL A 114 14.55 11.75 -9.04
CA VAL A 114 14.56 13.22 -9.01
C VAL A 114 15.95 13.79 -9.27
N GLU A 115 17.00 13.23 -8.64
CA GLU A 115 18.38 13.68 -8.88
C GLU A 115 18.79 13.48 -10.34
N ARG A 116 18.48 12.31 -10.93
CA ARG A 116 18.75 12.05 -12.35
C ARG A 116 18.02 13.03 -13.27
N SER A 117 16.74 13.32 -13.01
CA SER A 117 16.00 14.32 -13.79
C SER A 117 16.62 15.72 -13.67
N PHE A 118 17.19 16.06 -12.51
CA PHE A 118 17.87 17.33 -12.31
C PHE A 118 19.20 17.40 -13.09
N GLU A 119 20.00 16.33 -13.06
CA GLU A 119 21.22 16.22 -13.87
C GLU A 119 20.93 16.33 -15.38
N GLU A 120 19.90 15.64 -15.86
CA GLU A 120 19.45 15.73 -17.26
C GLU A 120 19.04 17.16 -17.63
N PHE A 121 18.33 17.86 -16.75
CA PHE A 121 17.94 19.25 -16.97
C PHE A 121 19.16 20.17 -17.10
N LEU A 122 20.15 20.01 -16.23
CA LEU A 122 21.40 20.77 -16.28
C LEU A 122 22.18 20.51 -17.57
N GLU A 123 22.22 19.25 -18.03
CA GLU A 123 22.89 18.89 -19.28
C GLU A 123 22.20 19.53 -20.48
N VAL A 124 20.86 19.49 -20.52
CA VAL A 124 20.06 20.14 -21.56
C VAL A 124 20.28 21.64 -21.57
N GLU A 125 20.31 22.29 -20.40
CA GLU A 125 20.58 23.73 -20.29
C GLU A 125 21.99 24.08 -20.80
N ALA A 126 23.00 23.27 -20.48
CA ALA A 126 24.36 23.45 -20.99
C ALA A 126 24.41 23.34 -22.52
N ARG A 127 23.74 22.34 -23.10
CA ARG A 127 23.62 22.17 -24.56
C ARG A 127 22.91 23.35 -25.21
N PHE A 128 21.84 23.85 -24.60
CA PHE A 128 21.11 25.02 -25.09
C PHE A 128 21.99 26.28 -25.14
N ARG A 129 22.78 26.53 -24.08
CA ARG A 129 23.74 27.65 -24.05
C ARG A 129 24.80 27.54 -25.15
N LEU A 130 25.26 26.32 -25.47
CA LEU A 130 26.19 26.10 -26.57
C LEU A 130 25.52 26.37 -27.92
N LEU A 131 24.27 25.93 -28.09
CA LEU A 131 23.51 26.15 -29.30
C LEU A 131 23.26 27.64 -29.55
N GLU A 132 22.88 28.40 -28.52
CA GLU A 132 22.74 29.86 -28.61
C GLU A 132 24.03 30.55 -29.05
N LYS A 133 25.18 30.13 -28.52
CA LYS A 133 26.47 30.71 -28.92
C LYS A 133 26.77 30.45 -30.40
N SER A 134 26.48 29.24 -30.87
CA SER A 134 26.64 28.87 -32.28
C SER A 134 25.70 29.65 -33.19
N MET A 135 24.44 29.84 -32.77
CA MET A 135 23.46 30.64 -33.50
C MET A 135 23.90 32.10 -33.64
N ARG A 136 24.33 32.74 -32.54
CA ARG A 136 24.89 34.11 -32.58
C ARG A 136 26.11 34.22 -33.48
N ARG A 137 26.95 33.18 -33.54
CA ARG A 137 28.11 33.15 -34.45
C ARG A 137 27.65 33.10 -35.91
N LEU A 138 26.65 32.29 -36.22
CA LEU A 138 26.10 32.18 -37.57
C LEU A 138 25.45 33.50 -38.02
N GLU A 139 24.67 34.14 -37.15
CA GLU A 139 24.06 35.45 -37.40
C GLU A 139 25.11 36.53 -37.71
N ARG A 140 26.22 36.56 -36.95
CA ARG A 140 27.34 37.48 -37.23
C ARG A 140 27.95 37.22 -38.59
N THR A 141 28.24 35.97 -38.93
CA THR A 141 28.80 35.64 -40.24
C THR A 141 27.87 36.03 -41.38
N GLN A 142 26.55 35.88 -41.20
CA GLN A 142 25.56 36.30 -42.17
C GLN A 142 25.56 37.83 -42.34
N ALA A 143 25.59 38.58 -41.23
CA ALA A 143 25.63 40.05 -41.26
C ALA A 143 26.92 40.58 -41.92
N ASP A 144 28.06 39.96 -41.62
CA ASP A 144 29.35 40.30 -42.21
C ASP A 144 29.35 40.02 -43.73
N LEU A 145 28.81 38.87 -44.16
CA LEU A 145 28.65 38.51 -45.57
C LEU A 145 27.73 39.48 -46.31
N HIS A 146 26.59 39.85 -45.71
CA HIS A 146 25.66 40.81 -46.30
C HIS A 146 26.32 42.18 -46.48
N THR A 147 27.03 42.65 -45.45
CA THR A 147 27.77 43.92 -45.50
C THR A 147 28.90 43.89 -46.53
N ALA A 148 29.60 42.76 -46.67
CA ALA A 148 30.62 42.59 -47.71
C ALA A 148 30.00 42.57 -49.12
N LEU A 149 28.81 41.98 -49.28
CA LEU A 149 28.06 41.99 -50.53
C LEU A 149 27.56 43.39 -50.90
N ASP A 150 27.06 44.15 -49.93
CA ASP A 150 26.60 45.53 -50.14
C ASP A 150 27.74 46.48 -50.53
N ASN A 151 28.96 46.22 -50.02
CA ASN A 151 30.16 47.02 -50.32
C ASN A 151 30.97 46.51 -51.51
N LEU A 152 30.53 45.44 -52.21
CA LEU A 152 31.25 44.90 -53.36
C LEU A 152 31.10 45.84 -54.57
N PRO A 153 32.21 46.37 -55.14
CA PRO A 153 32.16 47.15 -56.35
C PRO A 153 31.78 46.24 -57.53
N TRP A 154 30.60 46.51 -58.11
CA TRP A 154 29.97 45.75 -59.20
C TRP A 154 30.83 45.63 -60.48
N GLU A 155 31.88 46.45 -60.62
CA GLU A 155 32.85 46.39 -61.73
C GLU A 155 33.72 45.13 -61.72
N SER A 156 33.94 44.51 -60.56
CA SER A 156 34.81 43.33 -60.42
C SER A 156 34.16 41.99 -60.80
N LEU A 157 32.83 41.95 -60.93
CA LEU A 157 32.07 40.74 -61.29
C LEU A 157 31.86 40.56 -62.80
N ASN A 158 32.23 41.55 -63.62
CA ASN A 158 31.96 41.58 -65.06
C ASN A 158 33.23 41.45 -65.94
N GLN A 159 34.41 41.21 -65.36
CA GLN A 159 35.62 40.85 -66.09
C GLN A 159 35.80 39.32 -66.11
N LYS A 160 35.03 38.65 -66.95
CA LYS A 160 35.38 37.31 -67.44
C LYS A 160 35.03 37.18 -68.91
#